data_AF-A0A964ND77-F1
#
_entry.id   AF-A0A964ND77-F1
#
_cell.length_a   1.000
_cell.length_b   1.000
_cell.length_c   1.000
_cell.angle_alpha   90.00
_cell.angle_beta   90.00
_cell.angle_gamma   90.00
#
_symmetry.space_group_name_H-M   'P 1'
#
loop_
_entity.id
_entity.type
_entity.pdbx_description
1 polymer ?
#
loop_
_entity_poly.entity_id
_entity_poly.type
_entity_poly.pdbx_seq_one_letter_code
_entity_poly.pdbx_strand_id
1 'polypeptide(L)' 'MTDLVSVAANAVSSYQRALGTISNNIANVATDGYSRQEVVLQANPVAKV' A
#
# COMPACT_ATOMS: atom_id res chain seq x y z
N MET A 1 23.44 4.34 -7.80
CA MET A 1 22.99 3.08 -7.15
C MET A 1 21.96 3.32 -6.06
N THR A 2 21.99 4.45 -5.36
CA THR A 2 21.04 4.83 -4.30
C THR A 2 19.58 4.90 -4.78
N ASP A 3 19.34 5.24 -6.05
CA ASP A 3 17.98 5.39 -6.59
C ASP A 3 17.21 4.06 -6.65
N LEU A 4 17.85 2.97 -7.08
CA LEU A 4 17.21 1.66 -7.13
C LEU A 4 16.90 1.13 -5.72
N VAL A 5 17.83 1.31 -4.79
CA VAL A 5 17.63 0.92 -3.38
C VAL A 5 16.53 1.75 -2.74
N SER A 6 16.47 3.05 -3.02
CA SER A 6 15.40 3.95 -2.57
C SER A 6 14.03 3.51 -3.13
N VAL A 7 13.95 3.19 -4.42
CA VAL A 7 12.71 2.67 -5.04
C VAL A 7 12.28 1.35 -4.40
N ALA A 8 13.21 0.41 -4.19
CA ALA A 8 12.92 -0.87 -3.55
C ALA A 8 12.44 -0.69 -2.09
N ALA A 9 13.09 0.18 -1.32
CA ALA A 9 12.68 0.49 0.05
C ALA A 9 11.27 1.11 0.11
N ASN A 10 10.97 2.04 -0.79
CA ASN A 10 9.64 2.64 -0.92
C ASN A 10 8.58 1.59 -1.28
N ALA A 11 8.89 0.68 -2.20
CA ALA A 11 8.01 -0.42 -2.59
C ALA A 11 7.69 -1.32 -1.39
N VAL A 12 8.71 -1.79 -0.65
CA VAL A 12 8.52 -2.63 0.55
C VAL A 12 7.63 -1.94 1.57
N SER A 13 7.88 -0.67 1.88
CA SER A 13 7.06 0.08 2.85
C SER A 13 5.61 0.24 2.39
N SER A 14 5.39 0.40 1.08
CA SER A 14 4.05 0.58 0.50
C SER A 14 3.28 -0.74 0.53
N TYR A 15 3.93 -1.86 0.22
CA TYR A 15 3.32 -3.19 0.34
C TYR A 15 3.02 -3.57 1.78
N GLN A 16 3.88 -3.21 2.74
CA GLN A 16 3.60 -3.42 4.17
C GLN A 16 2.31 -2.71 4.62
N ARG A 17 2.07 -1.48 4.14
CA ARG A 17 0.81 -0.77 4.41
C ARG A 17 -0.39 -1.46 3.74
N ALA A 18 -0.24 -1.90 2.50
CA ALA A 18 -1.29 -2.65 1.80
C ALA A 18 -1.66 -3.96 2.53
N LEU A 19 -0.67 -4.67 3.08
CA LEU A 19 -0.91 -5.86 3.92
C LEU A 19 -1.68 -5.52 5.20
N GLY A 20 -1.46 -4.34 5.79
CA GLY A 20 -2.27 -3.84 6.91
C GLY A 20 -3.75 -3.69 6.54
N THR A 21 -4.05 -3.12 5.38
CA THR A 21 -5.43 -3.02 4.89
C THR A 21 -6.04 -4.39 4.61
N ILE A 22 -5.28 -5.31 4.00
CA ILE A 22 -5.72 -6.69 3.79
C ILE A 22 -6.01 -7.38 5.13
N SER A 23 -5.15 -7.21 6.13
CA SER A 23 -5.34 -7.77 7.47
C SER A 23 -6.63 -7.25 8.13
N ASN A 24 -6.88 -5.94 8.05
CA ASN A 24 -8.13 -5.36 8.56
C ASN A 24 -9.37 -5.91 7.84
N ASN A 25 -9.30 -6.04 6.50
CA ASN A 25 -10.40 -6.62 5.73
C ASN A 25 -10.66 -8.09 6.09
N ILE A 26 -9.60 -8.88 6.34
CA ILE A 26 -9.72 -10.28 6.76
C ILE A 26 -10.33 -10.35 8.16
N ALA A 27 -9.86 -9.52 9.10
CA ALA A 27 -10.38 -9.52 10.47
C ALA A 27 -11.89 -9.18 10.55
N ASN A 28 -12.39 -8.38 9.61
CA ASN A 28 -13.79 -7.96 9.54
C ASN A 28 -14.61 -8.69 8.46
N VAL A 29 -14.10 -9.80 7.91
CA VAL A 29 -14.76 -10.48 6.77
C VAL A 29 -16.16 -11.03 7.09
N ALA A 30 -16.41 -11.37 8.35
CA ALA A 30 -17.69 -11.88 8.83
C ALA A 30 -18.56 -10.80 9.51
N THR A 31 -18.10 -9.55 9.52
CA THR A 31 -18.86 -8.43 10.10
C THR A 31 -19.88 -7.96 9.07
N ASP A 32 -21.17 -8.11 9.38
CA ASP A 32 -22.24 -7.68 8.48
C ASP A 32 -22.21 -6.16 8.27
N GLY A 33 -22.46 -5.73 7.04
CA GLY A 33 -22.35 -4.33 6.63
C GLY A 33 -20.92 -3.76 6.55
N TYR A 34 -19.87 -4.57 6.73
CA TYR A 34 -18.49 -4.08 6.59
C TYR A 34 -18.15 -3.73 5.13
N SER A 35 -17.77 -2.47 4.90
CA SER A 35 -17.22 -2.02 3.61
C SER A 35 -15.70 -2.20 3.60
N ARG A 36 -15.21 -2.96 2.62
CA ARG A 36 -13.78 -3.21 2.45
C ARG A 36 -13.02 -1.94 2.13
N GLN A 37 -11.81 -1.86 2.67
CA GLN A 37 -10.86 -0.81 2.35
C GLN A 37 -9.94 -1.27 1.21
N GLU A 38 -9.60 -0.38 0.30
CA GLU A 38 -8.71 -0.66 -0.82
C GLU A 38 -7.51 0.29 -0.80
N VAL A 39 -6.33 -0.23 -1.14
CA VAL A 39 -5.11 0.55 -1.31
C VAL A 39 -4.77 0.61 -2.78
N VAL A 40 -4.71 1.82 -3.32
CA VAL A 40 -4.28 2.09 -4.69
C VAL A 40 -2.83 2.59 -4.65
N LEU A 41 -1.92 1.81 -5.22
CA LEU A 41 -0.52 2.21 -5.39
C LEU A 41 -0.41 3.10 -6.62
N GLN A 42 0.12 4.30 -6.45
CA GLN A 42 0.36 5.25 -7.53
C GLN A 42 1.84 5.62 -7.59
N ALA A 43 2.34 5.81 -8.81
CA ALA A 43 3.69 6.31 -9.01
C ALA A 43 3.77 7.76 -8.53
N ASN A 44 4.92 8.13 -7.96
CA ASN A 44 5.18 9.53 -7.66
C ASN A 44 5.17 10.34 -8.96
N PRO A 45 4.62 11.58 -8.94
CA PRO A 45 4.65 12.45 -10.10
C PRO A 45 6.09 12.76 -10.50
N VAL A 46 6.30 12.98 -11.80
CA VAL A 46 7.60 13.47 -12.29
C VAL A 46 7.88 14.83 -11.67
N ALA A 47 9.04 14.98 -11.03
CA ALA A 47 9.48 16.29 -10.54
C ALA A 47 9.64 17.21 -11.76
N LYS A 48 8.81 18.26 -11.86
CA LYS A 48 9.07 19.33 -12.83
C LYS A 48 10.35 20.04 -12.39
N VAL A 49 11.39 19.92 -13.21
CA VAL A 49 12.63 20.70 -13.10
C VAL A 49 12.35 22.14 -13.51
#